data_AF-A0A259BEU6-F1
#
_entry.id   AF-A0A259BEU6-F1
#
_cell.length_a   1.000
_cell.length_b   1.000
_cell.length_c   1.000
_cell.angle_alpha   90.00
_cell.angle_beta   90.00
_cell.angle_gamma   90.00
#
_symmetry.space_group_name_H-M   'P 1'
#
loop_
_entity.id
_entity.type
_entity.pdbx_description
1 polymer ?
#
loop_
_entity_poly.entity_id
_entity_poly.type
_entity_poly.pdbx_seq_one_letter_code
_entity_poly.pdbx_strand_id
1 'polypeptide(L)'
;MYEFCFLTADRGEAFIARLKGLGLPVTTRPDPINEAVTTVAIPDTIDDALYDQIEAWYEAETMQNEARARAMEVSDDVVSAGIWVQLADGGSSLARVDADIMARILSVLTPDELGQFVAVIADAVEHPDITPICHSKSTKNSG
;
A
#
# COMPACT_ATOMS: atom_id res chain seq x y z
N MET A 1 22.94 -30.59 0.34
CA MET A 1 22.86 -29.29 -0.37
C MET A 1 21.85 -28.44 0.38
N TYR A 2 22.15 -27.17 0.65
CA TYR A 2 21.20 -26.25 1.31
C TYR A 2 20.41 -25.49 0.24
N GLU A 3 19.12 -25.29 0.49
CA GLU A 3 18.18 -24.69 -0.47
C GLU A 3 17.40 -23.54 0.17
N PHE A 4 17.32 -22.41 -0.54
CA PHE A 4 16.64 -21.18 -0.13
C PHE A 4 15.62 -20.79 -1.20
N CYS A 5 14.39 -20.49 -0.79
CA CYS A 5 13.28 -20.27 -1.71
C CYS A 5 12.89 -18.78 -1.77
N PHE A 6 12.93 -18.19 -2.96
CA PHE A 6 12.58 -16.79 -3.17
C PHE A 6 11.27 -16.69 -3.93
N LEU A 7 10.28 -16.08 -3.29
CA LEU A 7 8.99 -15.73 -3.88
C LEU A 7 8.95 -14.25 -4.31
N THR A 8 10.13 -13.63 -4.42
CA THR A 8 10.31 -12.21 -4.70
C THR A 8 10.53 -11.98 -6.19
N ALA A 9 10.10 -10.81 -6.69
CA ALA A 9 10.22 -10.49 -8.12
C ALA A 9 11.68 -10.45 -8.62
N ASP A 10 12.62 -10.12 -7.74
CA ASP A 10 14.06 -10.12 -8.00
C ASP A 10 14.71 -11.50 -7.87
N ARG A 11 13.94 -12.56 -7.56
CA ARG A 11 14.37 -13.97 -7.55
C ARG A 11 15.63 -14.23 -6.70
N GLY A 12 15.83 -13.43 -5.65
CA GLY A 12 17.00 -13.52 -4.76
C GLY A 12 18.32 -13.07 -5.41
N GLU A 13 18.29 -12.19 -6.42
CA GLU A 13 19.49 -11.68 -7.10
C GLU A 13 20.52 -11.10 -6.13
N ALA A 14 20.08 -10.33 -5.11
CA ALA A 14 20.96 -9.76 -4.10
C ALA A 14 21.63 -10.84 -3.25
N PHE A 15 20.87 -11.84 -2.82
CA PHE A 15 21.37 -13.01 -2.09
C PHE A 15 22.40 -13.80 -2.92
N ILE A 16 22.08 -14.08 -4.18
CA ILE A 16 22.98 -14.80 -5.11
C ILE A 16 24.29 -14.02 -5.32
N ALA A 17 24.21 -12.70 -5.47
CA ALA A 17 25.40 -11.85 -5.63
C ALA A 17 26.30 -11.91 -4.39
N ARG A 18 25.72 -11.90 -3.18
CA ARG A 18 26.45 -12.07 -1.93
C ARG A 18 27.15 -13.42 -1.83
N LEU A 19 26.44 -14.50 -2.12
CA LEU A 19 26.99 -15.86 -2.11
C LEU A 19 28.16 -16.00 -3.11
N LYS A 20 28.00 -15.47 -4.32
CA LYS A 20 29.09 -15.44 -5.32
C LYS A 20 30.28 -14.59 -4.86
N GLY A 21 30.04 -13.50 -4.14
CA GLY A 21 31.10 -12.67 -3.54
C GLY A 21 31.94 -13.42 -2.50
N LEU A 22 31.38 -14.45 -1.87
CA LEU A 22 32.10 -15.36 -0.96
C LEU A 22 32.81 -16.50 -1.70
N GLY A 23 32.70 -16.56 -3.03
CA GLY A 23 33.26 -17.63 -3.85
C GLY A 23 32.47 -18.94 -3.79
N LEU A 24 31.24 -18.92 -3.26
CA LEU A 24 30.41 -20.11 -3.19
C LEU A 24 29.82 -20.45 -4.56
N PRO A 25 29.85 -21.72 -4.99
CA PRO A 25 29.13 -22.15 -6.18
C PRO A 25 27.63 -22.14 -5.88
N VAL A 26 26.87 -21.42 -6.70
CA VAL A 26 25.42 -21.25 -6.52
C VAL A 26 24.71 -21.84 -7.72
N THR A 27 23.69 -22.66 -7.47
CA THR A 27 22.78 -23.19 -8.50
C THR A 27 21.41 -22.57 -8.30
N THR A 28 20.79 -22.07 -9.37
CA THR A 28 19.40 -21.58 -9.31
C THR A 28 18.49 -22.49 -10.11
N ARG A 29 17.27 -22.71 -9.60
CA ARG A 29 16.23 -23.50 -10.24
C ARG A 29 14.90 -22.76 -10.11
N PRO A 30 14.23 -22.41 -11.23
CA PRO A 30 12.85 -21.93 -11.16
C PRO A 30 11.93 -23.09 -10.73
N ASP A 31 10.90 -22.77 -9.97
CA ASP A 31 9.90 -23.76 -9.55
C ASP A 31 9.06 -24.22 -10.77
N PRO A 32 8.77 -25.52 -10.90
CA PRO A 32 8.02 -26.06 -12.05
C PRO A 32 6.53 -25.70 -12.05
N ILE A 33 5.97 -25.27 -10.91
CA ILE A 33 4.56 -24.89 -10.75
C ILE A 33 4.41 -23.36 -10.86
N ASN A 34 5.37 -22.60 -10.32
CA ASN A 34 5.34 -21.15 -10.35
C ASN A 34 6.68 -20.56 -10.82
N GLU A 35 6.74 -20.09 -12.07
CA GLU A 35 7.94 -19.50 -12.67
C GLU A 35 8.43 -18.21 -11.96
N ALA A 36 7.60 -17.60 -11.11
CA ALA A 36 8.00 -16.46 -10.27
C ALA A 36 8.80 -16.89 -9.04
N VAL A 37 8.76 -18.18 -8.67
CA VAL A 37 9.50 -18.72 -7.54
C VAL A 37 10.84 -19.27 -8.02
N THR A 38 11.91 -18.92 -7.30
CA THR A 38 13.26 -19.40 -7.60
C THR A 38 13.88 -20.01 -6.36
N THR A 39 14.37 -21.24 -6.49
CA THR A 39 15.17 -21.91 -5.47
C THR A 39 16.64 -21.68 -5.76
N VAL A 40 17.37 -21.21 -4.75
CA VAL A 40 18.82 -21.02 -4.75
C VAL A 40 19.45 -22.10 -3.90
N ALA A 41 20.36 -22.89 -4.48
CA ALA A 41 20.99 -24.02 -3.81
C ALA A 41 22.51 -23.83 -3.71
N ILE A 42 23.07 -24.16 -2.54
CA ILE A 42 24.50 -24.08 -2.22
C ILE A 42 25.01 -25.41 -1.65
N PRO A 43 26.32 -25.70 -1.72
CA PRO A 43 26.91 -26.88 -1.11
C PRO A 43 26.61 -26.95 0.39
N ASP A 44 26.38 -28.17 0.89
CA ASP A 44 26.30 -28.47 2.33
C ASP A 44 27.68 -28.70 2.97
N THR A 45 28.75 -28.54 2.19
CA THR A 45 30.14 -28.68 2.65
C THR A 45 30.70 -27.38 3.24
N ILE A 46 29.85 -26.37 3.45
CA ILE A 46 30.24 -25.10 4.09
C ILE A 46 30.31 -25.26 5.61
N ASP A 47 31.08 -24.39 6.27
CA ASP A 47 31.18 -24.36 7.72
C ASP A 47 29.86 -23.89 8.36
N ASP A 48 29.53 -24.42 9.54
CA ASP A 48 28.32 -24.10 10.30
C ASP A 48 28.20 -22.59 10.60
N ALA A 49 29.30 -21.91 10.93
CA ALA A 49 29.29 -20.48 11.20
C ALA A 49 29.00 -19.65 9.93
N LEU A 50 29.41 -20.14 8.76
CA LEU A 50 29.07 -19.56 7.47
C LEU A 50 27.60 -19.86 7.12
N TYR A 51 27.11 -21.06 7.41
CA TYR A 51 25.71 -21.42 7.21
C TYR A 51 24.77 -20.54 8.05
N ASP A 52 25.06 -20.37 9.34
CA ASP A 52 24.29 -19.50 10.25
C ASP A 52 24.22 -18.05 9.73
N GLN A 53 25.34 -17.54 9.18
CA GLN A 53 25.36 -16.20 8.58
C GLN A 53 24.48 -16.11 7.32
N ILE A 54 24.47 -17.16 6.50
CA ILE A 54 23.65 -17.22 5.29
C ILE A 54 22.16 -17.29 5.66
N GLU A 55 21.79 -18.08 6.66
CA GLU A 55 20.42 -18.12 7.20
C GLU A 55 19.98 -16.74 7.70
N ALA A 56 20.80 -16.07 8.50
CA ALA A 56 20.50 -14.73 8.99
C ALA A 56 20.28 -13.70 7.85
N TRP A 57 21.02 -13.82 6.75
CA TRP A 57 20.80 -12.95 5.58
C TRP A 57 19.49 -13.27 4.88
N TYR A 58 19.19 -14.54 4.68
CA TYR A 58 17.95 -14.98 4.06
C TYR A 58 16.72 -14.53 4.87
N GLU A 59 16.77 -14.67 6.20
CA GLU A 59 15.73 -14.18 7.10
C GLU A 59 15.56 -12.66 7.00
N ALA A 60 16.67 -11.90 7.05
CA ALA A 60 16.62 -10.44 6.96
C ALA A 60 16.06 -9.94 5.62
N GLU A 61 16.35 -10.63 4.52
CA GLU A 61 15.84 -10.33 3.19
C GLU A 61 14.34 -10.66 3.09
N THR A 62 13.92 -11.80 3.63
CA THR A 62 12.51 -12.21 3.72
C THR A 62 11.70 -11.20 4.52
N MET A 63 12.18 -10.79 5.70
CA MET A 63 11.53 -9.77 6.52
C MET A 63 11.40 -8.42 5.80
N GLN A 64 12.44 -7.99 5.07
CA GLN A 64 12.39 -6.77 4.28
C GLN A 64 11.40 -6.88 3.13
N ASN A 65 11.33 -8.03 2.47
CA ASN A 65 10.38 -8.27 1.39
C ASN A 65 8.95 -8.31 1.93
N GLU A 66 8.69 -8.96 3.06
CA GLU A 66 7.38 -8.90 3.71
C GLU A 66 6.99 -7.48 4.12
N ALA A 67 7.93 -6.69 4.65
CA ALA A 67 7.68 -5.30 5.01
C ALA A 67 7.36 -4.46 3.76
N ARG A 68 8.07 -4.68 2.64
CA ARG A 68 7.77 -4.06 1.35
C ARG A 68 6.43 -4.51 0.80
N ALA A 69 6.11 -5.80 0.87
CA ALA A 69 4.84 -6.35 0.42
C ALA A 69 3.68 -5.79 1.25
N ARG A 70 3.81 -5.67 2.58
CA ARG A 70 2.81 -5.00 3.43
C ARG A 70 2.70 -3.51 3.13
N ALA A 71 3.82 -2.82 2.91
CA ALA A 71 3.80 -1.43 2.47
C ALA A 71 3.18 -1.29 1.07
N MET A 72 3.34 -2.29 0.20
CA MET A 72 2.72 -2.37 -1.11
C MET A 72 1.26 -2.80 -1.05
N GLU A 73 0.80 -3.62 -0.12
CA GLU A 73 -0.64 -3.89 0.09
C GLU A 73 -1.33 -2.61 0.58
N VAL A 74 -0.68 -1.85 1.48
CA VAL A 74 -1.11 -0.49 1.82
C VAL A 74 -1.03 0.45 0.60
N SER A 75 -0.19 0.14 -0.38
CA SER A 75 -0.06 0.89 -1.64
C SER A 75 -0.77 0.28 -2.84
N ASP A 76 -1.49 -0.84 -2.75
CA ASP A 76 -2.27 -1.43 -3.85
C ASP A 76 -3.76 -1.15 -3.64
N ASP A 77 -4.12 -0.65 -2.44
CA ASP A 77 -5.19 0.34 -2.24
C ASP A 77 -4.92 1.69 -2.97
N VAL A 78 -3.79 1.82 -3.70
CA VAL A 78 -3.54 2.91 -4.69
C VAL A 78 -4.12 2.55 -6.06
N VAL A 79 -5.08 1.62 -6.12
CA VAL A 79 -6.09 1.64 -7.20
C VAL A 79 -7.03 2.80 -6.91
N SER A 80 -6.70 4.02 -7.36
CA SER A 80 -7.59 5.19 -7.39
C SER A 80 -8.54 5.23 -6.19
N ALA A 81 -8.11 5.75 -5.02
CA ALA A 81 -8.96 5.83 -3.84
C ALA A 81 -10.26 6.57 -4.18
N GLY A 82 -11.30 5.79 -4.46
CA GLY A 82 -12.57 6.27 -4.94
C GLY A 82 -13.45 6.48 -3.74
N ILE A 83 -13.87 7.72 -3.50
CA ILE A 83 -14.83 7.99 -2.43
C ILE A 83 -16.20 7.55 -2.94
N TRP A 84 -16.79 6.56 -2.27
CA TRP A 84 -18.16 6.17 -2.51
C TRP A 84 -19.08 7.20 -1.86
N VAL A 85 -19.78 7.99 -2.69
CA VAL A 85 -20.73 9.00 -2.24
C VAL A 85 -22.13 8.45 -2.40
N GLN A 86 -22.86 8.40 -1.29
CA GLN A 86 -24.26 8.04 -1.29
C GLN A 86 -25.11 9.29 -1.51
N LEU A 87 -25.99 9.24 -2.50
CA LEU A 87 -26.87 10.35 -2.89
C LEU A 87 -28.22 10.21 -2.18
N ALA A 88 -28.92 11.33 -1.95
CA ALA A 88 -30.21 11.32 -1.24
C ALA A 88 -31.32 10.56 -1.99
N ASP A 89 -31.19 10.40 -3.31
CA ASP A 89 -32.10 9.61 -4.14
C ASP A 89 -31.92 8.08 -4.01
N GLY A 90 -30.98 7.64 -3.15
CA GLY A 90 -30.62 6.23 -2.96
C GLY A 90 -29.61 5.72 -3.99
N GLY A 91 -29.17 6.57 -4.91
CA GLY A 91 -28.08 6.32 -5.83
C GLY A 91 -26.72 6.34 -5.16
N SER A 92 -25.70 5.97 -5.93
CA SER A 92 -24.31 6.03 -5.47
C SER A 92 -23.40 6.45 -6.60
N SER A 93 -22.41 7.26 -6.27
CA SER A 93 -21.43 7.78 -7.22
C SER A 93 -20.02 7.55 -6.72
N LEU A 94 -19.13 7.10 -7.59
CA LEU A 94 -17.71 6.91 -7.29
C LEU A 94 -16.93 8.15 -7.72
N ALA A 95 -16.50 8.94 -6.74
CA ALA A 95 -15.60 10.07 -6.98
C ALA A 95 -14.15 9.58 -6.99
N ARG A 96 -13.51 9.60 -8.17
CA ARG A 96 -12.09 9.23 -8.27
C ARG A 96 -11.22 10.37 -7.77
N VAL A 97 -10.40 10.10 -6.75
CA VAL A 97 -9.43 11.03 -6.21
C VAL A 97 -8.03 10.50 -6.49
N ASP A 98 -7.12 11.43 -6.79
CA ASP A 98 -5.71 11.10 -6.92
C ASP A 98 -5.17 10.53 -5.61
N ALA A 99 -4.37 9.48 -5.70
CA ALA A 99 -3.93 8.73 -4.52
C ALA A 99 -2.98 9.52 -3.63
N ASP A 100 -2.13 10.39 -4.20
CA ASP A 100 -1.24 11.24 -3.41
C ASP A 100 -2.06 12.27 -2.60
N ILE A 101 -3.17 12.75 -3.17
CA ILE A 101 -4.11 13.62 -2.45
C ILE A 101 -4.81 12.86 -1.33
N MET A 102 -5.30 11.64 -1.60
CA MET A 102 -5.97 10.82 -0.59
C MET A 102 -5.03 10.49 0.58
N ALA A 103 -3.80 10.07 0.29
CA ALA A 103 -2.81 9.74 1.31
C ALA A 103 -2.47 10.96 2.19
N ARG A 104 -2.38 12.15 1.58
CA ARG A 104 -2.16 13.39 2.34
C ARG A 104 -3.34 13.72 3.25
N ILE A 105 -4.57 13.50 2.80
CA ILE A 105 -5.78 13.74 3.61
C ILE A 105 -5.85 12.74 4.77
N LEU A 106 -5.67 11.44 4.48
CA LEU A 106 -5.72 10.37 5.49
C LEU A 106 -4.56 10.41 6.50
N SER A 107 -3.53 11.21 6.25
CA SER A 107 -2.48 11.47 7.26
C SER A 107 -2.94 12.40 8.39
N VAL A 108 -4.07 13.08 8.23
CA VAL A 108 -4.62 14.05 9.20
C VAL A 108 -6.05 13.71 9.62
N LEU A 109 -6.86 13.18 8.69
CA LEU A 109 -8.25 12.80 8.94
C LEU A 109 -8.41 11.28 8.92
N THR A 110 -9.26 10.78 9.80
CA THR A 110 -9.72 9.39 9.72
C THR A 110 -10.69 9.19 8.55
N PRO A 111 -10.86 7.94 8.06
CA PRO A 111 -11.83 7.64 7.00
C PRO A 111 -13.26 8.08 7.34
N ASP A 112 -13.68 7.95 8.61
CA ASP A 112 -15.02 8.35 9.07
C ASP A 112 -15.21 9.87 9.01
N GLU A 113 -14.22 10.65 9.44
CA GLU A 113 -14.26 12.12 9.38
C GLU A 113 -14.30 12.62 7.93
N LEU A 114 -13.53 11.98 7.05
CA LEU A 114 -13.55 12.27 5.62
C LEU A 114 -14.92 11.92 5.01
N GLY A 115 -15.50 10.77 5.38
CA GLY A 115 -16.84 10.37 4.95
C GLY A 115 -17.91 11.35 5.38
N GLN A 116 -17.86 11.81 6.64
CA GLN A 116 -18.77 12.83 7.16
C GLN A 116 -18.63 14.16 6.40
N PHE A 117 -17.39 14.60 6.13
CA PHE A 117 -17.14 15.81 5.36
C PHE A 117 -17.72 15.75 3.94
N VAL A 118 -17.52 14.63 3.25
CA VAL A 118 -18.05 14.43 1.90
C VAL A 118 -19.59 14.35 1.89
N ALA A 119 -20.19 13.68 2.89
CA ALA A 119 -21.65 13.61 3.02
C ALA A 119 -22.28 15.00 3.17
N VAL A 120 -21.67 15.89 3.97
CA VAL A 120 -22.15 17.28 4.13
C VAL A 120 -22.06 18.05 2.81
N ILE A 121 -21.00 17.87 2.03
CA ILE A 121 -20.87 18.52 0.72
C ILE A 121 -21.92 17.99 -0.26
N ALA A 122 -22.11 16.68 -0.31
CA ALA A 122 -23.10 16.05 -1.19
C ALA A 122 -24.51 16.55 -0.87
N ASP A 123 -24.88 16.58 0.42
CA ASP A 123 -26.18 17.09 0.88
C ASP A 123 -26.38 18.57 0.52
N ALA A 124 -25.36 19.42 0.69
CA ALA A 124 -25.44 20.83 0.30
C ALA A 124 -25.58 21.05 -1.22
N VAL A 125 -25.00 20.17 -2.03
CA VAL A 125 -25.15 20.21 -3.50
C VAL A 125 -26.54 19.75 -3.93
N GLU A 126 -27.09 18.73 -3.29
CA GLU A 126 -28.44 18.21 -3.56
C GLU A 126 -29.54 19.14 -3.02
N HIS A 127 -29.27 19.83 -1.91
CA HIS A 127 -30.16 20.78 -1.25
C HIS A 127 -29.51 22.17 -1.15
N PRO A 128 -29.35 22.89 -2.29
CA PRO A 128 -28.71 24.18 -2.29
C PRO A 128 -29.51 25.19 -1.44
N ASP A 129 -28.87 25.78 -0.45
CA ASP A 129 -29.47 26.86 0.32
C ASP A 129 -29.47 28.15 -0.51
N ILE A 130 -30.63 28.46 -1.09
CA ILE A 130 -30.91 29.66 -1.88
C ILE A 130 -31.44 30.82 -1.02
N THR A 131 -31.31 30.75 0.32
CA THR A 131 -31.70 31.89 1.15
C THR A 131 -30.85 33.14 0.82
N PRO A 132 -31.48 34.29 0.51
CA PRO A 132 -30.76 35.51 0.24
C PRO A 132 -29.95 35.95 1.46
N ILE A 133 -28.65 36.19 1.29
CA ILE A 133 -27.70 36.59 2.35
C ILE A 133 -27.98 38.00 2.92
N CYS A 134 -29.10 38.65 2.55
CA CYS A 134 -29.43 40.00 2.99
C CYS A 134 -30.53 40.03 4.06
N HIS A 135 -30.15 39.83 5.32
CA HIS A 135 -30.80 40.55 6.42
C HIS A 135 -30.10 41.90 6.60
N SER A 136 -30.45 42.89 5.77
CA SER A 136 -30.24 44.27 6.19
C SER A 136 -31.06 44.50 7.45
N LYS A 137 -30.41 44.81 8.58
CA LYS A 137 -31.09 45.31 9.79
C LYS A 137 -31.94 46.51 9.39
N SER A 138 -33.23 46.31 9.16
CA SER A 138 -34.19 47.40 9.11
C SER A 138 -34.37 47.87 10.56
N THR A 139 -33.65 48.92 10.91
CA THR A 139 -33.91 49.74 12.08
C THR A 139 -35.36 50.18 12.04
N LYS A 140 -36.22 49.59 12.87
CA LYS A 140 -37.54 50.15 13.15
C LYS A 140 -37.33 51.37 14.04
N ASN A 141 -37.38 52.54 13.43
CA ASN A 141 -37.65 53.80 14.11
C ASN A 141 -39.17 54.01 14.08
N SER A 142 -39.82 53.97 15.24
CA SER A 142 -41.22 54.37 15.46
C SER A 142 -41.26 54.72 16.96
N GLY A 143 -41.40 55.97 17.37
CA GLY A 143 -42.39 56.95 16.92
C GLY A 143 -43.48 56.94 17.98
#